data_AF-A0AAV8XCA6-F1
#
_entry.id   AF-A0AAV8XCA6-F1
#
_cell.length_a   1.000
_cell.length_b   1.000
_cell.length_c   1.000
_cell.angle_alpha   90.00
_cell.angle_beta   90.00
_cell.angle_gamma   90.00
#
_symmetry.space_group_name_H-M   'P 1'
#
loop_
_entity.id
_entity.type
_entity.pdbx_description
1 polymer ?
#
loop_
_entity_poly.entity_id
_entity_poly.type
_entity_poly.pdbx_seq_one_letter_code
_entity_poly.pdbx_strand_id
1 'polypeptide(L)'
;MTSGKDTMGEQPIFTCKAHVFHIDPKTKRSWMPASSTAGQKAVINSTVTPNMTFTKTSQKFGQWSDVRANTVYGLGFSSETELQKMT
;
A
#
# COMPACT_ATOMS: atom_id res chain seq x y z
N MET A 1 -26.46 -17.71 0.56
CA MET A 1 -25.36 -18.05 -0.37
C MET A 1 -25.12 -16.85 -1.27
N THR A 2 -24.14 -16.00 -0.96
CA THR A 2 -23.72 -14.91 -1.86
C THR A 2 -22.24 -15.10 -2.15
N SER A 3 -21.98 -15.55 -3.37
CA SER A 3 -20.67 -15.79 -3.95
C SER A 3 -19.81 -14.52 -3.93
N GLY A 4 -18.75 -14.52 -3.12
CA GLY A 4 -17.58 -13.70 -3.36
C GLY A 4 -16.63 -14.51 -4.21
N LYS A 5 -16.41 -14.10 -5.46
CA LYS A 5 -15.39 -14.69 -6.34
C LYS A 5 -14.01 -14.43 -5.74
N ASP A 6 -13.45 -15.45 -5.08
CA ASP A 6 -12.02 -15.54 -4.86
C ASP A 6 -11.35 -15.61 -6.24
N THR A 7 -10.72 -14.50 -6.66
CA THR A 7 -9.91 -14.45 -7.87
C THR A 7 -8.69 -15.35 -7.67
N MET A 8 -8.82 -16.61 -8.07
CA MET A 8 -7.72 -17.55 -8.24
C MET A 8 -6.79 -17.01 -9.34
N GLY A 9 -5.60 -16.50 -9.00
CA GLY A 9 -4.62 -16.06 -10.00
C GLY A 9 -3.28 -15.59 -9.47
N GLU A 10 -3.25 -14.74 -8.43
CA GLU A 10 -2.00 -14.34 -7.77
C GLU A 10 -2.23 -14.37 -6.26
N GLN A 11 -1.64 -15.34 -5.56
CA GLN A 11 -1.62 -15.26 -4.10
C GLN A 11 -0.74 -14.08 -3.71
N PRO A 12 -1.21 -13.18 -2.82
CA PRO A 12 -0.38 -12.09 -2.34
C PRO A 12 0.85 -12.69 -1.65
N ILE A 13 2.04 -12.37 -2.16
CA ILE A 13 3.33 -12.83 -1.63
C ILE A 13 3.48 -12.42 -0.14
N PHE A 14 2.81 -11.33 0.26
CA PHE A 14 2.75 -10.86 1.63
C PHE A 14 1.47 -10.07 1.87
N THR A 15 0.81 -10.26 3.02
CA THR A 15 -0.33 -9.46 3.46
C THR A 15 -0.05 -8.84 4.82
N CYS A 16 -0.15 -7.52 4.90
CA CYS A 16 -0.07 -6.77 6.16
C CYS A 16 -1.22 -5.77 6.28
N LYS A 17 -1.49 -5.31 7.50
CA LYS A 17 -2.43 -4.21 7.73
C LYS A 17 -1.66 -2.90 7.71
N ALA A 18 -2.06 -1.98 6.85
CA ALA A 18 -1.51 -0.62 6.81
C ALA A 18 -2.60 0.38 6.43
N HIS A 19 -2.42 1.63 6.83
CA HIS A 19 -3.14 2.77 6.28
C HIS A 19 -2.53 3.10 4.93
N VAL A 20 -3.33 3.04 3.87
CA VAL A 20 -2.87 3.32 2.51
C VAL A 20 -3.10 4.79 2.20
N PHE A 21 -2.07 5.42 1.67
CA PHE A 21 -2.07 6.79 1.17
C PHE A 21 -1.63 6.79 -0.28
N HIS A 22 -2.05 7.81 -1.01
CA HIS A 22 -1.48 8.15 -2.31
C HIS A 22 -1.18 9.65 -2.34
N ILE A 23 -0.18 10.03 -3.11
CA ILE A 23 0.08 11.45 -3.33
C ILE A 23 -1.07 12.04 -4.18
N ASP A 24 -1.49 13.26 -3.82
CA ASP A 24 -2.43 14.04 -4.61
C ASP A 24 -1.88 14.23 -6.04
N PRO A 25 -2.61 13.79 -7.08
CA PRO A 25 -2.14 13.90 -8.46
C PRO A 25 -1.99 15.36 -8.90
N LYS A 26 -2.68 16.32 -8.28
CA LYS A 26 -2.61 17.74 -8.62
C LYS A 26 -1.42 18.43 -7.97
N THR A 27 -1.26 18.29 -6.66
CA THR A 27 -0.21 19.01 -5.91
C THR A 27 1.11 18.26 -5.84
N LYS A 28 1.10 16.93 -6.04
CA LYS A 28 2.24 16.03 -5.90
C LYS A 28 3.01 16.16 -4.57
N ARG A 29 2.39 16.78 -3.56
CA ARG A 29 3.03 17.17 -2.28
C ARG A 29 2.23 16.75 -1.05
N SER A 30 0.93 16.51 -1.20
CA SER A 30 0.06 16.13 -0.10
C SER A 30 -0.31 14.65 -0.17
N TRP A 31 -0.25 13.96 0.96
CA TRP A 31 -0.74 12.59 1.10
C TRP A 31 -2.25 12.60 1.31
N MET A 32 -2.96 11.84 0.49
CA MET A 32 -4.39 11.61 0.60
C MET A 32 -4.65 10.16 1.00
N PRO A 33 -5.55 9.89 1.96
CA PRO A 33 -5.90 8.53 2.32
C PRO A 33 -6.61 7.84 1.16
N ALA A 34 -6.13 6.65 0.78
CA ALA A 34 -6.74 5.85 -0.29
C ALA A 34 -8.05 5.16 0.14
N SER A 35 -8.33 5.12 1.45
CA SER A 35 -9.56 4.59 2.03
C SER A 35 -10.29 5.69 2.79
N SER A 36 -11.56 5.92 2.47
CA SER A 36 -12.44 6.91 3.12
C SER A 36 -12.83 6.51 4.54
N THR A 37 -12.64 5.25 4.92
CA THR A 37 -13.03 4.75 6.24
C THR A 37 -11.78 4.56 7.09
N ALA A 38 -11.50 5.53 7.96
CA ALA A 38 -10.49 5.42 9.00
C ALA A 38 -10.74 4.11 9.80
N GLY A 39 -9.80 3.16 9.72
CA GLY A 39 -9.88 1.88 10.42
C GLY A 39 -10.35 0.66 9.62
N GLN A 40 -10.83 0.80 8.37
CA GLN A 40 -11.03 -0.36 7.50
C GLN A 40 -9.71 -0.81 6.88
N LYS A 41 -9.41 -2.10 7.04
CA LYS A 41 -8.23 -2.77 6.46
C LYS A 41 -8.21 -2.53 4.95
N ALA A 42 -7.30 -1.71 4.47
CA ALA A 42 -7.01 -1.68 3.05
C ALA A 42 -6.21 -2.95 2.72
N VAL A 43 -6.81 -3.84 1.93
CA VAL A 43 -6.09 -4.99 1.36
C VAL A 43 -5.31 -4.47 0.16
N ILE A 44 -3.99 -4.49 0.25
CA ILE A 44 -3.12 -4.09 -0.85
C ILE A 44 -2.92 -5.32 -1.73
N ASN A 45 -3.66 -5.38 -2.84
CA ASN A 45 -3.44 -6.36 -3.91
C ASN A 45 -2.39 -5.80 -4.90
N SER A 46 -1.23 -5.39 -4.40
CA SER A 46 -0.15 -4.90 -5.26
C SER A 46 0.85 -6.02 -5.46
N THR A 47 0.97 -6.49 -6.70
CA THR A 47 2.04 -7.39 -7.12
C THR A 47 3.37 -6.66 -6.90
N VAL A 48 4.14 -7.06 -5.89
CA VAL A 48 5.48 -6.50 -5.62
C VAL A 48 6.39 -6.99 -6.74
N THR A 49 6.63 -6.15 -7.74
CA THR A 49 7.57 -6.50 -8.81
C THR A 49 9.00 -6.41 -8.27
N PRO A 50 9.95 -7.25 -8.73
CA PRO A 50 11.35 -7.19 -8.28
C PRO A 50 12.03 -5.82 -8.44
N ASN A 51 11.52 -4.98 -9.35
CA ASN A 51 12.03 -3.63 -9.62
C ASN A 51 11.28 -2.54 -8.82
N MET A 52 10.38 -2.90 -7.91
CA MET A 52 9.64 -1.95 -7.09
C MET A 52 10.51 -1.50 -5.91
N THR A 53 10.97 -0.26 -5.96
CA THR A 53 11.77 0.33 -4.87
C THR A 53 10.85 0.85 -3.76
N PHE A 54 10.75 0.09 -2.67
CA PHE A 54 10.07 0.53 -1.45
C PHE A 54 11.04 1.33 -0.56
N THR A 55 10.77 2.61 -0.37
CA THR A 55 11.60 3.53 0.41
C THR A 55 10.94 3.87 1.73
N LYS A 56 11.62 3.58 2.84
CA LYS A 56 11.20 4.03 4.18
C LYS A 56 11.47 5.53 4.32
N THR A 57 10.46 6.32 4.66
CA THR A 57 10.61 7.76 4.91
C THR A 57 10.34 8.14 6.36
N SER A 58 9.84 7.20 7.17
CA SER A 58 9.71 7.35 8.62
C SER A 58 9.74 5.98 9.32
N GLN A 59 9.75 5.98 10.66
CA GLN A 59 9.77 4.78 11.50
C GLN A 59 8.59 3.84 11.23
N LYS A 60 7.45 4.39 10.81
CA LYS A 60 6.22 3.63 10.54
C LYS A 60 5.65 3.91 9.16
N PHE A 61 6.42 4.51 8.26
CA PHE A 61 5.94 4.90 6.95
C PHE A 61 6.95 4.58 5.86
N GLY A 62 6.47 3.98 4.79
CA GLY A 62 7.25 3.77 3.56
C GLY A 62 6.39 3.98 2.33
N GLN A 63 7.03 4.19 1.19
CA GLN A 63 6.39 4.55 -0.06
C GLN A 63 7.07 3.88 -1.25
N TRP A 64 6.34 3.79 -2.35
CA TRP A 64 6.90 3.41 -3.65
C TRP A 64 6.24 4.23 -4.75
N SER A 65 6.98 4.41 -5.83
CA SER A 65 6.45 5.00 -7.06
C SER A 65 5.91 3.89 -7.96
N ASP A 66 4.65 3.99 -8.34
CA ASP A 66 4.04 3.15 -9.37
C ASP A 66 4.00 3.92 -10.69
N VAL A 67 4.86 3.52 -11.62
CA VAL A 67 4.97 4.14 -12.94
C VAL A 67 3.72 3.84 -13.79
N ARG A 68 3.10 2.68 -13.62
CA ARG A 68 1.90 2.28 -14.40
C ARG A 68 0.69 3.12 -13.98
N ALA A 69 0.56 3.38 -12.68
CA ALA A 69 -0.49 4.23 -12.14
C ALA A 69 -0.13 5.73 -12.11
N ASN A 70 1.10 6.09 -12.52
CA ASN A 70 1.65 7.45 -12.47
C ASN A 70 1.42 8.15 -11.12
N THR A 71 1.57 7.39 -10.04
CA THR A 71 1.30 7.85 -8.68
C THR A 71 2.30 7.26 -7.70
N VAL A 72 2.40 7.90 -6.54
CA VAL A 72 3.20 7.40 -5.42
C VAL A 72 2.24 6.93 -4.36
N TYR A 73 2.38 5.68 -3.96
CA TYR A 73 1.63 5.10 -2.84
C TYR A 73 2.49 5.10 -1.58
N GLY A 74 1.84 5.23 -0.44
CA GLY A 74 2.46 5.24 0.87
C GLY A 74 1.70 4.38 1.85
N LEU A 75 2.40 3.72 2.76
CA LEU A 75 1.84 2.85 3.78
C LEU A 75 2.26 3.31 5.15
N GLY A 76 1.26 3.61 5.99
CA GLY A 76 1.42 3.84 7.42
C GLY A 76 1.12 2.58 8.21
N PHE A 77 2.11 2.06 8.92
CA PHE A 77 2.01 0.85 9.74
C PHE A 77 1.68 1.19 11.20
N SER A 78 1.17 0.21 11.95
CA SER A 78 0.91 0.39 13.38
C SER A 78 2.22 0.36 14.19
N SER A 79 3.22 -0.38 13.70
CA SER A 79 4.53 -0.56 14.30
C SER A 79 5.67 -0.53 13.29
N GLU A 80 6.87 -0.21 13.76
CA GLU A 80 8.10 -0.29 12.96
C GLU A 80 8.40 -1.71 12.49
N THR A 81 8.14 -2.70 13.35
CA THR A 81 8.36 -4.12 13.04
C THR A 81 7.55 -4.58 11.83
N GLU A 82 6.33 -4.08 11.64
CA GLU A 82 5.54 -4.36 10.44
C GLU A 82 6.16 -3.72 9.18
N LEU A 83 6.67 -2.50 9.29
CA LEU A 83 7.37 -1.82 8.20
C LEU A 83 8.69 -2.55 7.84
N GLN A 84 9.40 -3.10 8.83
CA GLN A 84 10.64 -3.85 8.60
C GLN A 84 10.41 -5.15 7.82
N LYS A 85 9.22 -5.75 7.87
CA LYS A 85 8.87 -6.95 7.08
C LYS A 85 8.72 -6.66 5.58
N MET A 86 8.66 -5.39 5.16
CA MET A 86 8.49 -4.95 3.76
C MET A 86 9.80 -4.68 3.01
N THR A 87 10.93 -4.69 3.71
CA THR A 87 12.30 -4.56 3.16
C THR A 87 13.04 -5.86 3.31
#